data_AF-A0A920RP34-F1
#
_entry.id   AF-A0A920RP34-F1
#
_cell.length_a   1.000
_cell.length_b   1.000
_cell.length_c   1.000
_cell.angle_alpha   90.00
_cell.angle_beta   90.00
_cell.angle_gamma   90.00
#
_symmetry.space_group_name_H-M   'P 1'
#
loop_
_entity.id
_entity.type
_entity.pdbx_description
1 polymer ?
#
loop_
_entity_poly.entity_id
_entity_poly.type
_entity_poly.pdbx_seq_one_letter_code
_entity_poly.pdbx_strand_id
1 'polypeptide(L)'
;MVAKLDEQLRQTMASFAETSGQWSEVAKNINGLVGGRRGELERAVRQSAEALQQFSRTMSTANDLFSSANQVLGDPKQQQNLRRSLDALPRLVGETEMTLRTVRKTVLTVNTNLENLQGVTDPLARRGGSIVGRLDKTLGNLELLTTDLADSLGRSTLPRSCSPGS
;
A
#
# COMPACT_ATOMS: atom_id res chain seq x y z
N MET A 1 17.52 -19.84 8.88
CA MET A 1 16.62 -18.79 9.39
C MET A 1 16.77 -17.48 8.61
N VAL A 2 17.98 -16.95 8.44
CA VAL A 2 18.25 -15.72 7.66
C VAL A 2 17.68 -15.78 6.23
N ALA A 3 17.93 -16.85 5.46
CA ALA A 3 17.41 -17.01 4.10
C ALA A 3 15.87 -17.03 4.02
N LYS A 4 15.19 -17.55 5.05
CA LYS A 4 13.72 -17.56 5.11
C LYS A 4 13.19 -16.15 5.38
N LEU A 5 13.87 -15.38 6.23
CA LEU A 5 13.51 -13.99 6.50
C LEU A 5 13.71 -13.12 5.24
N ASP A 6 14.83 -13.28 4.55
CA ASP A 6 15.12 -12.57 3.30
C ASP A 6 14.03 -12.84 2.24
N GLU A 7 13.69 -14.12 2.02
CA GLU A 7 12.64 -14.50 1.09
C GLU A 7 11.27 -13.90 1.46
N GLN A 8 10.89 -13.95 2.75
CA GLN A 8 9.63 -13.35 3.21
C GLN A 8 9.60 -11.82 3.04
N LEU A 9 10.73 -11.14 3.27
CA LEU A 9 10.84 -9.70 3.07
C LEU A 9 10.74 -9.33 1.58
N ARG A 10 11.32 -10.13 0.67
CA ARG A 10 11.16 -9.94 -0.78
C ARG A 10 9.72 -10.16 -1.23
N GLN A 11 9.05 -11.20 -0.73
CA GLN A 11 7.62 -11.45 -1.01
C GLN A 11 6.74 -10.32 -0.50
N THR A 12 7.09 -9.77 0.66
CA THR A 12 6.46 -8.60 1.24
C THR A 12 6.57 -7.37 0.34
N MET A 13 7.78 -7.05 -0.13
CA MET A 13 8.01 -5.94 -1.05
C MET A 13 7.28 -6.13 -2.38
N ALA A 14 7.21 -7.36 -2.89
CA ALA A 14 6.47 -7.66 -4.12
C ALA A 14 4.96 -7.45 -3.95
N SER A 15 4.37 -7.99 -2.88
CA SER A 15 2.95 -7.76 -2.53
C SER A 15 2.65 -6.27 -2.35
N PHE A 16 3.63 -5.53 -1.84
CA PHE A 16 3.54 -4.09 -1.65
C PHE A 16 3.48 -3.32 -2.97
N ALA A 17 4.43 -3.60 -3.88
CA ALA A 17 4.50 -2.95 -5.19
C ALA A 17 3.22 -3.22 -6.01
N GLU A 18 2.71 -4.45 -5.97
CA GLU A 18 1.45 -4.82 -6.60
C GLU A 18 0.28 -4.01 -6.03
N THR A 19 0.17 -3.94 -4.70
CA THR A 19 -0.89 -3.18 -4.02
C THR A 19 -0.87 -1.71 -4.43
N SER A 20 0.32 -1.09 -4.44
CA SER A 20 0.49 0.31 -4.85
C SER A 20 0.06 0.55 -6.31
N GLY A 21 0.35 -0.41 -7.20
CA GLY A 21 -0.13 -0.39 -8.59
C GLY A 21 -1.65 -0.40 -8.68
N GLN A 22 -2.33 -1.28 -7.94
CA GLN A 22 -3.80 -1.35 -7.92
C GLN A 22 -4.43 -0.05 -7.41
N TRP A 23 -3.82 0.59 -6.41
CA TRP A 23 -4.31 1.87 -5.88
C TRP A 23 -4.14 3.03 -6.86
N SER A 24 -3.03 3.07 -7.60
CA SER A 24 -2.83 4.01 -8.70
C SER A 24 -3.94 3.86 -9.75
N GLU A 25 -4.35 2.63 -10.05
CA GLU A 25 -5.47 2.39 -10.96
C GLU A 25 -6.81 2.88 -10.39
N VAL A 26 -7.10 2.68 -9.10
CA VAL A 26 -8.32 3.26 -8.50
C VAL A 26 -8.33 4.79 -8.61
N ALA A 27 -7.21 5.44 -8.33
CA ALA A 27 -7.08 6.89 -8.43
C ALA A 27 -7.34 7.40 -9.86
N LYS A 28 -6.76 6.74 -10.87
CA LYS A 28 -6.99 7.06 -12.30
C LYS A 28 -8.46 6.87 -12.70
N ASN A 29 -9.09 5.79 -12.23
CA ASN A 29 -10.45 5.42 -12.63
C ASN A 29 -11.55 6.28 -11.99
N ILE A 30 -11.27 6.97 -10.88
CA ILE A 30 -12.25 7.89 -10.27
C ILE A 30 -12.60 9.05 -11.17
N ASN A 31 -11.65 9.55 -11.96
CA ASN A 31 -11.92 10.59 -12.96
C ASN A 31 -12.85 10.08 -14.08
N GLY A 32 -12.96 8.75 -14.27
CA GLY A 32 -13.85 8.10 -15.23
C GLY A 32 -15.31 7.93 -14.77
N LEU A 33 -15.62 8.20 -13.49
CA LEU A 33 -16.98 8.09 -12.94
C LEU A 33 -17.99 9.02 -13.62
N VAL A 34 -17.56 10.24 -13.96
CA VAL A 34 -18.39 11.24 -14.64
C VAL A 34 -18.68 10.84 -16.09
N GLY A 35 -17.81 10.01 -16.70
CA GLY A 35 -17.90 9.57 -18.09
C GLY A 35 -18.55 8.20 -18.30
N GLY A 36 -19.16 7.60 -17.28
CA GLY A 36 -19.90 6.33 -17.40
C GLY A 36 -19.08 5.05 -17.32
N ARG A 37 -17.75 5.11 -17.06
CA ARG A 37 -16.87 3.93 -16.91
C ARG A 37 -16.95 3.28 -15.53
N ARG A 38 -18.17 3.08 -15.03
CA ARG A 38 -18.45 2.61 -13.66
C ARG A 38 -17.93 1.20 -13.39
N GLY A 39 -18.07 0.28 -14.36
CA GLY A 39 -17.60 -1.10 -14.22
C GLY A 39 -16.08 -1.25 -14.11
N GLU A 40 -15.32 -0.32 -14.67
CA GLU A 40 -13.85 -0.29 -14.54
C GLU A 40 -13.44 0.09 -13.12
N LEU A 41 -14.10 1.10 -12.54
CA LEU A 41 -13.83 1.48 -11.16
C LEU A 41 -14.27 0.39 -10.17
N GLU A 42 -15.42 -0.25 -10.36
CA GLU A 42 -15.84 -1.37 -9.51
C GLU A 42 -14.82 -2.52 -9.53
N ARG A 43 -14.28 -2.83 -10.72
CA ARG A 43 -13.23 -3.83 -10.88
C ARG A 43 -11.94 -3.41 -10.17
N ALA A 44 -11.48 -2.17 -10.37
CA ALA A 44 -10.27 -1.65 -9.73
C ALA A 44 -10.38 -1.63 -8.20
N VAL A 45 -11.56 -1.24 -7.67
CA VAL A 45 -11.85 -1.24 -6.22
C VAL A 45 -11.86 -2.66 -5.65
N ARG A 46 -12.39 -3.63 -6.39
CA ARG A 46 -12.36 -5.05 -5.97
C ARG A 46 -10.93 -5.59 -5.95
N GLN A 47 -10.16 -5.37 -7.02
CA GLN A 47 -8.76 -5.81 -7.12
C GLN A 47 -7.88 -5.17 -6.03
N SER A 48 -8.07 -3.88 -5.75
CA SER A 48 -7.37 -3.19 -4.67
C SER A 48 -7.68 -3.77 -3.29
N ALA A 49 -8.91 -4.24 -3.09
CA ALA A 49 -9.30 -4.90 -1.85
C ALA A 49 -8.62 -6.25 -1.66
N GLU A 50 -8.56 -7.04 -2.73
CA GLU A 50 -7.87 -8.34 -2.75
C GLU A 50 -6.37 -8.16 -2.49
N ALA A 51 -5.75 -7.17 -3.16
CA ALA A 51 -4.35 -6.83 -2.96
C ALA A 51 -4.07 -6.38 -1.52
N LEU A 52 -4.92 -5.54 -0.94
CA LEU A 52 -4.81 -5.11 0.46
C LEU A 52 -4.91 -6.27 1.45
N GLN A 53 -5.81 -7.22 1.21
CA GLN A 53 -5.93 -8.43 2.03
C GLN A 53 -4.67 -9.30 1.92
N GLN A 54 -4.15 -9.47 0.71
CA GLN A 54 -2.91 -10.21 0.50
C GLN A 54 -1.73 -9.53 1.23
N PHE A 55 -1.60 -8.22 1.07
CA PHE A 55 -0.59 -7.41 1.75
C PHE A 55 -0.68 -7.56 3.28
N SER A 56 -1.88 -7.45 3.86
CA SER A 56 -2.08 -7.59 5.30
C SER A 56 -1.65 -8.98 5.81
N ARG A 57 -1.90 -10.04 5.04
CA ARG A 57 -1.47 -11.42 5.39
C ARG A 57 0.04 -11.58 5.34
N THR A 58 0.65 -11.12 4.24
CA THR A 58 2.11 -11.16 4.06
C THR A 58 2.80 -10.39 5.19
N MET A 59 2.28 -9.22 5.57
CA MET A 59 2.86 -8.43 6.65
C MET A 59 2.69 -9.02 8.04
N SER A 60 1.55 -9.63 8.35
CA SER A 60 1.39 -10.38 9.59
C SER A 60 2.47 -11.47 9.69
N THR A 61 2.71 -12.18 8.59
CA THR A 61 3.72 -13.25 8.51
C THR A 61 5.14 -12.71 8.69
N ALA A 62 5.46 -11.58 8.05
CA ALA A 62 6.76 -10.93 8.19
C ALA A 62 7.01 -10.43 9.63
N ASN A 63 6.01 -9.84 10.28
CA ASN A 63 6.09 -9.36 11.65
C ASN A 63 6.33 -10.50 12.66
N ASP A 64 5.59 -11.60 12.52
CA ASP A 64 5.75 -12.79 13.37
C ASP A 64 7.16 -13.38 13.24
N LEU A 65 7.67 -13.45 12.01
CA LEU A 65 9.01 -13.97 11.73
C LEU A 65 10.10 -13.05 12.28
N PHE A 66 9.92 -11.73 12.20
CA PHE A 66 10.85 -10.74 12.74
C PHE A 66 10.88 -10.74 14.27
N SER A 67 9.71 -10.80 14.92
CA SER A 67 9.57 -10.97 16.38
C SER A 67 10.32 -12.21 16.88
N SER A 68 10.21 -13.31 16.13
CA SER A 68 10.87 -14.57 16.44
C SER A 68 12.39 -14.57 16.14
N ALA A 69 12.86 -13.61 15.34
CA ALA A 69 14.21 -13.65 14.79
C ALA A 69 15.30 -13.07 15.70
N ASN A 70 14.99 -12.09 16.58
CA ASN A 70 15.83 -11.35 17.57
C ASN A 70 17.33 -11.00 17.27
N GLN A 71 17.96 -11.55 16.23
CA GLN A 71 19.41 -11.55 15.97
C GLN A 71 19.75 -11.63 14.46
N VAL A 72 18.77 -11.62 13.54
CA VAL A 72 19.02 -11.95 12.12
C VAL A 72 19.69 -10.83 11.31
N LEU A 73 19.61 -9.56 11.74
CA LEU A 73 20.35 -8.46 11.12
C LEU A 73 21.55 -8.09 11.98
N GLY A 74 22.76 -8.12 11.43
CA GLY A 74 23.99 -7.86 12.18
C GLY A 74 24.20 -6.40 12.60
N ASP A 75 23.46 -5.45 11.99
CA ASP A 75 23.56 -4.01 12.28
C ASP A 75 22.36 -3.54 13.15
N PRO A 76 22.60 -3.09 14.39
CA PRO A 76 21.55 -2.59 15.30
C PRO A 76 20.74 -1.43 14.71
N LYS A 77 21.34 -0.60 13.85
CA LYS A 77 20.65 0.52 13.20
C LYS A 77 19.65 0.01 12.16
N GLN A 78 20.02 -1.02 11.41
CA GLN A 78 19.12 -1.65 10.42
C GLN A 78 17.97 -2.37 11.11
N GLN A 79 18.24 -3.08 12.21
CA GLN A 79 17.20 -3.67 13.05
C GLN A 79 16.19 -2.64 13.54
N GLN A 80 16.67 -1.49 14.02
CA GLN A 80 15.80 -0.43 14.52
C GLN A 80 14.96 0.20 13.40
N ASN A 81 15.56 0.44 12.23
CA ASN A 81 14.84 0.98 11.09
C ASN A 81 13.77 0.01 10.59
N LEU A 82 14.11 -1.27 10.42
CA LEU A 82 13.14 -2.29 10.03
C LEU A 82 12.01 -2.42 11.05
N ARG A 83 12.31 -2.41 12.37
CA ARG A 83 11.27 -2.37 13.42
C ARG A 83 10.31 -1.20 13.24
N ARG A 84 10.83 0.01 13.05
CA ARG A 84 9.98 1.20 12.84
C ARG A 84 9.10 1.05 11.60
N SER A 85 9.65 0.54 10.49
CA SER A 85 8.88 0.31 9.27
C SER A 85 7.78 -0.72 9.50
N LEU A 86 8.08 -1.81 10.20
CA LEU A 86 7.11 -2.86 10.54
C LEU A 86 6.01 -2.36 11.49
N ASP A 87 6.35 -1.50 12.46
CA ASP A 87 5.40 -0.90 13.40
C ASP A 87 4.43 0.08 12.71
N ALA A 88 4.83 0.68 11.58
CA ALA A 88 3.99 1.59 10.82
C ALA A 88 2.91 0.88 9.98
N LEU A 89 3.08 -0.43 9.71
CA LEU A 89 2.25 -1.20 8.78
C LEU A 89 0.79 -1.34 9.19
N PRO A 90 0.46 -1.72 10.45
CA PRO A 90 -0.92 -1.97 10.82
C PRO A 90 -1.78 -0.71 10.66
N ARG A 91 -1.18 0.44 10.97
CA ARG A 91 -1.81 1.74 10.77
C ARG A 91 -2.08 2.01 9.29
N LEU A 92 -1.09 1.76 8.43
CA LEU A 92 -1.25 1.98 6.98
C LEU A 92 -2.32 1.08 6.38
N VAL A 93 -2.37 -0.19 6.78
CA VAL A 93 -3.45 -1.12 6.37
C VAL A 93 -4.81 -0.53 6.78
N GLY A 94 -4.96 -0.09 8.03
CA GLY A 94 -6.21 0.50 8.52
C GLY A 94 -6.62 1.78 7.79
N GLU A 95 -5.67 2.68 7.50
CA GLU A 95 -5.91 3.89 6.70
C GLU A 95 -6.39 3.52 5.28
N THR A 96 -5.75 2.52 4.68
CA THR A 96 -6.07 2.04 3.33
C THR A 96 -7.45 1.37 3.26
N GLU A 97 -7.81 0.56 4.25
CA GLU A 97 -9.17 -0.01 4.37
C GLU A 97 -10.25 1.07 4.52
N MET A 98 -9.96 2.14 5.27
CA MET A 98 -10.89 3.26 5.42
C MET A 98 -11.11 4.00 4.10
N THR A 99 -10.04 4.23 3.34
CA THR A 99 -10.12 4.79 1.99
C THR A 99 -10.95 3.89 1.09
N LEU A 100 -10.71 2.57 1.09
CA LEU A 100 -11.48 1.59 0.32
C LEU A 100 -12.98 1.65 0.61
N ARG A 101 -13.36 1.67 1.90
CA ARG A 101 -14.77 1.78 2.32
C ARG A 101 -15.42 3.06 1.81
N THR A 102 -14.68 4.16 1.82
CA THR A 102 -15.14 5.46 1.33
C THR A 102 -15.37 5.45 -0.18
N VAL A 103 -14.43 4.87 -0.94
CA VAL A 103 -14.56 4.72 -2.40
C VAL A 103 -15.77 3.86 -2.73
N ARG A 104 -15.91 2.67 -2.12
CA ARG A 104 -17.05 1.76 -2.32
C ARG A 104 -18.39 2.44 -2.08
N LYS A 105 -18.52 3.15 -0.95
CA LYS A 105 -19.76 3.88 -0.61
C LYS A 105 -20.10 4.92 -1.68
N THR A 106 -19.10 5.58 -2.25
CA THR A 106 -19.30 6.59 -3.29
C THR A 106 -19.77 5.96 -4.59
N VAL A 107 -19.16 4.86 -5.02
CA VAL A 107 -19.59 4.11 -6.20
C VAL A 107 -21.06 3.68 -6.07
N LEU A 108 -21.45 3.13 -4.90
CA LEU A 108 -22.84 2.74 -4.63
C LEU A 108 -23.80 3.94 -4.66
N THR A 109 -23.41 5.06 -4.05
CA THR A 109 -24.24 6.29 -3.99
C THR A 109 -24.48 6.88 -5.38
N VAL A 110 -23.50 6.80 -6.29
CA VAL A 110 -23.66 7.21 -7.68
C VAL A 110 -24.70 6.35 -8.39
N ASN A 111 -24.73 5.05 -8.14
CA ASN A 111 -25.71 4.15 -8.76
C ASN A 111 -27.15 4.50 -8.33
N THR A 112 -27.42 4.70 -7.05
CA THR A 112 -28.78 4.98 -6.53
C THR A 112 -29.32 6.38 -6.91
N ASN A 113 -28.44 7.36 -7.08
CA ASN A 113 -28.87 8.74 -7.33
C ASN A 113 -29.06 9.09 -8.81
N LEU A 114 -28.33 8.42 -9.72
CA LEU A 114 -28.54 8.59 -11.17
C LEU A 114 -29.86 7.95 -11.63
N GLU A 115 -30.47 7.08 -10.83
CA GLU A 115 -31.82 6.57 -11.07
C GLU A 115 -32.93 7.58 -10.70
N ASN A 116 -32.60 8.62 -9.92
CA ASN A 116 -33.56 9.59 -9.36
C ASN A 116 -33.31 11.04 -9.84
N LEU A 117 -32.89 11.20 -11.10
CA LEU A 117 -32.38 12.44 -11.73
C LEU A 117 -33.13 13.73 -11.36
N GLN A 118 -32.56 14.53 -10.44
CA GLN A 118 -32.39 15.99 -10.52
C GLN A 118 -31.58 16.49 -9.31
N GLY A 119 -30.35 17.02 -9.54
CA GLY A 119 -29.59 17.80 -8.52
C GLY A 119 -28.30 17.20 -7.93
N VAL A 120 -27.72 16.13 -8.49
CA VAL A 120 -26.69 15.31 -7.80
C VAL A 120 -25.23 15.54 -8.25
N THR A 121 -24.99 16.36 -9.27
CA THR A 121 -23.63 16.60 -9.80
C THR A 121 -22.71 17.29 -8.79
N ASP A 122 -23.24 18.21 -7.99
CA ASP A 122 -22.45 18.98 -7.01
C ASP A 122 -21.99 18.15 -5.80
N PRO A 123 -22.87 17.37 -5.12
CA PRO A 123 -22.45 16.44 -4.07
C PRO A 123 -21.42 15.41 -4.58
N LEU A 124 -21.54 14.99 -5.83
CA LEU A 124 -20.62 14.03 -6.42
C LEU A 124 -19.24 14.66 -6.69
N ALA A 125 -19.19 15.86 -7.24
CA ALA A 125 -17.94 16.59 -7.47
C ALA A 125 -17.16 16.84 -6.17
N ARG A 126 -17.85 17.29 -5.11
CA ARG A 126 -17.24 17.52 -3.79
C ARG A 126 -16.71 16.23 -3.16
N ARG A 127 -17.49 15.12 -3.26
CA ARG A 127 -17.06 13.81 -2.75
C ARG A 127 -15.88 13.26 -3.55
N GLY A 128 -15.87 13.42 -4.88
CA GLY A 128 -14.78 13.03 -5.75
C GLY A 128 -13.44 13.64 -5.34
N GLY A 129 -13.40 14.96 -5.13
CA GLY A 129 -12.17 15.64 -4.67
C GLY A 129 -11.68 15.13 -3.31
N SER A 130 -12.58 14.87 -2.37
CA SER A 130 -12.21 14.30 -1.06
C SER A 130 -11.63 12.88 -1.17
N ILE A 131 -12.12 12.08 -2.11
CA ILE A 131 -11.65 10.71 -2.33
C ILE A 131 -10.28 10.71 -3.00
N VAL A 132 -10.09 11.53 -4.04
CA VAL A 132 -8.79 11.67 -4.72
C VAL A 132 -7.71 12.09 -3.71
N GLY A 133 -7.97 13.12 -2.90
CA GLY A 133 -7.00 13.54 -1.88
C GLY A 133 -6.69 12.47 -0.82
N ARG A 134 -7.65 11.58 -0.49
CA ARG A 134 -7.40 10.44 0.39
C ARG A 134 -6.56 9.36 -0.28
N LEU A 135 -6.80 9.11 -1.56
CA LEU A 135 -6.03 8.14 -2.35
C LEU A 135 -4.60 8.61 -2.54
N ASP A 136 -4.39 9.88 -2.89
CA ASP A 136 -3.05 10.47 -3.02
C ASP A 136 -2.26 10.35 -1.71
N LYS A 137 -2.91 10.62 -0.58
CA LYS A 137 -2.30 10.42 0.74
C LYS A 137 -1.96 8.95 1.01
N THR A 138 -2.88 8.03 0.72
CA THR A 138 -2.64 6.59 0.89
C THR A 138 -1.49 6.12 0.01
N LEU A 139 -1.43 6.54 -1.26
CA LEU A 139 -0.35 6.24 -2.19
C LEU A 139 1.00 6.78 -1.70
N GLY A 140 1.06 8.04 -1.27
CA GLY A 140 2.28 8.62 -0.72
C GLY A 140 2.77 7.90 0.54
N ASN A 141 1.86 7.53 1.45
CA ASN A 141 2.21 6.73 2.62
C ASN A 141 2.73 5.34 2.23
N LEU A 142 2.17 4.76 1.16
CA LEU A 142 2.63 3.47 0.66
C LEU A 142 4.05 3.59 0.06
N GLU A 143 4.31 4.60 -0.75
CA GLU A 143 5.62 4.87 -1.34
C GLU A 143 6.70 5.07 -0.29
N LEU A 144 6.44 5.90 0.73
CA LEU A 144 7.37 6.15 1.84
C LEU A 144 7.77 4.87 2.56
N LEU A 145 6.79 4.03 2.89
CA LEU A 145 7.05 2.77 3.55
C LEU A 145 7.85 1.79 2.67
N THR A 146 7.63 1.81 1.36
CA THR A 146 8.43 1.01 0.41
C THR A 146 9.89 1.41 0.47
N THR A 147 10.15 2.72 0.45
CA THR A 147 11.50 3.26 0.53
C THR A 147 12.15 2.90 1.85
N ASP A 148 11.44 3.06 2.97
CA ASP A 148 11.95 2.71 4.30
C ASP A 148 12.29 1.21 4.42
N LEU A 149 11.44 0.34 3.87
CA LEU A 149 11.69 -1.09 3.82
C LEU A 149 12.89 -1.42 2.92
N ALA A 150 12.99 -0.82 1.72
CA ALA A 150 14.11 -1.04 0.82
C ALA A 150 15.45 -0.58 1.42
N ASP A 151 15.47 0.58 2.07
CA ASP A 151 16.65 1.12 2.75
C ASP A 151 17.11 0.24 3.91
N SER A 152 16.17 -0.39 4.62
CA SER A 152 16.48 -1.35 5.69
C SER A 152 17.19 -2.61 5.18
N LEU A 153 17.04 -2.94 3.89
CA LEU A 153 17.59 -4.15 3.24
C LEU A 153 18.85 -3.86 2.39
N GLY A 154 18.99 -2.65 1.87
CA GLY A 154 19.94 -2.30 0.80
C GLY A 154 21.43 -2.13 1.17
N ARG A 155 21.83 -2.19 2.45
CA ARG A 155 23.25 -2.00 2.83
C ARG A 155 24.12 -3.28 2.81
N SER A 156 23.55 -4.45 2.51
CA SER A 156 24.26 -5.74 2.63
C SER A 156 25.08 -6.18 1.41
N THR A 157 25.17 -5.42 0.31
CA THR A 157 25.75 -5.93 -0.95
C THR A 157 26.97 -5.19 -1.51
N LEU A 158 27.61 -4.28 -0.76
CA LEU A 158 28.92 -3.78 -1.17
C LEU A 158 30.04 -4.61 -0.53
N PRO A 159 30.75 -5.48 -1.28
CA PRO A 159 32.04 -5.95 -0.82
C PRO A 159 32.93 -4.72 -0.68
N ARG A 160 33.37 -4.43 0.56
CA ARG A 160 34.49 -3.52 0.79
C ARG A 160 35.70 -4.17 0.13
N SER A 161 36.01 -3.79 -1.10
CA SER A 161 37.32 -4.02 -1.67
C SER A 161 38.32 -3.29 -0.79
N CYS A 162 39.02 -4.07 0.05
CA CYS A 162 40.26 -3.65 0.65
C CYS A 162 41.17 -3.16 -0.48
N SER A 163 41.47 -1.86 -0.50
CA SER A 163 42.63 -1.37 -1.23
C SER A 163 43.86 -1.86 -0.46
N PRO A 164 44.73 -2.72 -1.02
CA PRO A 164 46.00 -2.99 -0.40
C PRO A 164 46.86 -1.72 -0.55
N GLY A 165 47.39 -1.25 0.57
CA GLY A 165 48.35 -0.17 0.56
C GLY A 165 49.65 -0.61 -0.11
N SER A 166 50.22 0.29 -0.92
CA SER A 166 51.63 0.70 -1.02
C SER A 166 51.84 1.35 -2.38
#